data_AF-A0A9X0CKG2-F1
#
_entry.id   AF-A0A9X0CKG2-F1
#
_cell.length_a   1.000
_cell.length_b   1.000
_cell.length_c   1.000
_cell.angle_alpha   90.00
_cell.angle_beta   90.00
_cell.angle_gamma   90.00
#
_symmetry.space_group_name_H-M   'P 1'
#
loop_
_entity.id
_entity.type
_entity.pdbx_description
1 polymer ?
#
loop_
_entity_poly.entity_id
_entity_poly.type
_entity_poly.pdbx_seq_one_letter_code
_entity_poly.pdbx_strand_id
1 'polypeptide(L)'
;MRESRRFLLILAVLIAVVVHTTWAVRHDTFWGEKAPPGCQPCPKNDEGLFDTPVCGLNGIAYKNFCYLTLRNCIAKILKKKPVIPSGDPNTCGLQMKIYNSFSDKPFKRRKRAILKLLEKTTTDNRG
;
A
#
# COMPACT_ATOMS: atom_id res chain seq x y z
N MET A 1 -17.26 -57.26 -19.99
CA MET A 1 -17.11 -56.59 -18.67
C MET A 1 -15.66 -56.22 -18.29
N ARG A 2 -14.64 -57.01 -18.64
CA ARG A 2 -13.22 -56.77 -18.25
C ARG A 2 -12.56 -55.59 -18.97
N GLU A 3 -12.91 -55.34 -20.23
CA GLU A 3 -12.40 -54.21 -21.01
C GLU A 3 -12.95 -52.87 -20.54
N SER A 4 -14.26 -52.78 -20.27
CA SER A 4 -14.88 -51.57 -19.70
C SER A 4 -14.24 -51.17 -18.36
N ARG A 5 -13.90 -52.13 -17.49
CA ARG A 5 -13.14 -51.87 -16.26
C ARG A 5 -11.72 -51.36 -16.53
N ARG A 6 -11.04 -51.87 -17.57
CA ARG A 6 -9.71 -51.36 -17.98
C ARG A 6 -9.78 -49.93 -18.52
N PHE A 7 -10.80 -49.62 -19.33
CA PHE A 7 -11.03 -48.26 -19.82
C PHE A 7 -11.30 -47.27 -18.69
N LEU A 8 -12.12 -47.65 -17.70
CA LEU A 8 -12.38 -46.82 -16.52
C LEU A 8 -11.12 -46.59 -15.67
N LEU A 9 -10.27 -47.61 -15.51
CA LEU A 9 -9.00 -47.48 -14.78
C LEU A 9 -8.02 -46.56 -15.53
N ILE A 10 -7.89 -46.70 -16.86
CA ILE A 10 -7.03 -45.83 -17.67
C ILE A 10 -7.52 -44.38 -17.60
N LEU A 11 -8.84 -44.16 -17.73
CA LEU A 11 -9.43 -42.83 -17.61
C LEU A 11 -9.19 -42.21 -16.22
N ALA A 12 -9.33 -42.99 -15.15
CA ALA A 12 -9.05 -42.54 -13.79
C ALA A 12 -7.58 -42.16 -13.56
N VAL A 13 -6.64 -42.94 -14.11
CA VAL A 13 -5.20 -42.63 -14.06
C VAL A 13 -4.88 -41.38 -14.86
N LEU A 14 -5.46 -41.21 -16.06
CA LEU A 14 -5.28 -40.00 -16.86
C LEU A 14 -5.83 -38.76 -16.15
N ILE A 15 -7.02 -38.85 -15.55
CA ILE A 15 -7.59 -37.76 -14.74
C ILE A 15 -6.68 -37.47 -13.54
N ALA A 16 -6.18 -38.48 -12.83
CA ALA A 16 -5.27 -38.29 -11.71
C ALA A 16 -3.95 -37.64 -12.13
N VAL A 17 -3.38 -38.02 -13.28
CA VAL A 17 -2.16 -37.41 -13.84
C VAL A 17 -2.42 -35.96 -14.26
N VAL A 18 -3.55 -35.66 -14.91
CA VAL A 18 -3.95 -34.30 -15.28
C VAL A 18 -4.19 -33.44 -14.04
N VAL A 19 -4.82 -33.98 -13.00
CA VAL A 19 -4.96 -33.31 -11.71
C VAL A 19 -3.57 -33.08 -11.10
N HIS A 20 -2.72 -34.09 -10.97
CA HIS A 20 -1.40 -33.93 -10.34
C HIS A 20 -0.48 -32.95 -11.09
N THR A 21 -0.54 -32.93 -12.42
CA THR A 21 0.21 -31.98 -13.25
C THR A 21 -0.37 -30.56 -13.20
N THR A 22 -1.70 -30.40 -13.12
CA THR A 22 -2.31 -29.07 -12.95
C THR A 22 -2.14 -28.50 -11.53
N TRP A 23 -1.99 -29.34 -10.51
CA TRP A 23 -1.62 -28.91 -9.16
C TRP A 23 -0.19 -28.31 -9.10
N ALA A 24 0.70 -28.69 -10.02
CA ALA A 24 2.02 -28.06 -10.18
C ALA A 24 1.98 -26.71 -10.94
N VAL A 25 0.85 -26.35 -11.54
CA VAL A 25 0.66 -25.10 -12.30
C VAL A 25 -0.16 -24.07 -11.52
N ARG A 26 -0.60 -24.38 -10.29
CA ARG A 26 -1.19 -23.39 -9.40
C ARG A 26 -0.08 -22.50 -8.82
N HIS A 27 0.44 -21.61 -9.64
CA HIS A 27 0.99 -20.34 -9.20
C HIS A 27 -0.18 -19.48 -8.68
N ASP A 28 -0.77 -19.87 -7.55
CA ASP A 28 -1.25 -18.86 -6.62
C ASP A 28 0.02 -18.07 -6.30
N THR A 29 0.17 -16.89 -6.89
CA THR A 29 1.23 -15.99 -6.48
C THR A 29 1.08 -15.83 -4.97
N PHE A 30 2.06 -16.30 -4.22
CA PHE A 30 2.15 -16.20 -2.76
C PHE A 30 1.92 -14.76 -2.25
N TRP A 31 2.07 -13.78 -3.12
CA TRP A 31 1.94 -12.36 -2.86
C TRP A 31 0.49 -11.88 -2.92
N GLY A 32 -0.39 -12.50 -2.13
CA GLY A 32 -1.54 -11.78 -1.59
C GLY A 32 -1.03 -10.48 -0.98
N GLU A 33 -1.21 -9.37 -1.72
CA GLU A 33 -0.79 -8.02 -1.37
C GLU A 33 0.47 -7.90 -0.50
N LYS A 34 1.71 -7.97 -1.04
CA LYS A 34 2.90 -7.32 -0.43
C LYS A 34 4.18 -7.46 -1.26
N ALA A 35 5.15 -6.63 -0.87
CA ALA A 35 6.44 -6.33 -1.50
C ALA A 35 7.22 -7.56 -2.02
N PRO A 36 7.92 -7.46 -3.16
CA PRO A 36 8.77 -8.54 -3.68
C PRO A 36 9.95 -8.86 -2.72
N PRO A 37 10.56 -10.05 -2.83
CA PRO A 37 11.70 -10.42 -2.00
C PRO A 37 12.83 -9.39 -2.14
N GLY A 38 13.34 -8.91 -1.00
CA GLY A 38 14.34 -7.84 -0.95
C GLY A 38 13.76 -6.42 -0.76
N CYS A 39 12.44 -6.26 -0.75
CA CYS A 39 11.78 -5.00 -0.40
C CYS A 39 10.98 -5.13 0.90
N GLN A 40 11.08 -4.13 1.77
CA GLN A 40 10.35 -4.11 3.04
C GLN A 40 8.89 -3.68 2.81
N PRO A 41 7.90 -4.45 3.30
CA PRO A 41 6.50 -4.07 3.21
C PRO A 41 6.20 -2.90 4.17
N CYS A 42 5.30 -2.01 3.76
CA CYS A 42 4.83 -0.95 4.64
C CYS A 42 3.87 -1.47 5.71
N PRO A 43 3.93 -0.95 6.95
CA PRO A 43 2.97 -1.29 7.98
C PRO A 43 1.56 -0.87 7.52
N LYS A 44 0.59 -1.78 7.66
CA LYS A 44 -0.83 -1.41 7.60
C LYS A 44 -1.14 -0.86 8.98
N ASN A 45 -1.12 0.47 9.15
CA ASN A 45 -1.59 1.06 10.39
C ASN A 45 -3.11 1.00 10.38
N ASP A 46 -3.71 0.30 11.34
CA ASP A 46 -5.16 0.14 11.47
C ASP A 46 -5.82 1.40 12.05
N GLU A 47 -5.01 2.27 12.65
CA GLU A 47 -5.42 3.55 13.19
C GLU A 47 -5.02 4.64 12.19
N GLY A 48 -6.02 5.37 11.66
CA GLY A 48 -5.93 6.40 10.61
C GLY A 48 -5.04 7.61 10.93
N LEU A 49 -3.81 7.36 11.35
CA LEU A 49 -2.74 8.31 11.56
C LEU A 49 -2.21 8.71 10.20
N PHE A 50 -2.91 9.66 9.58
CA PHE A 50 -2.60 10.40 8.37
C PHE A 50 -1.25 10.06 7.74
N ASP A 51 -1.29 9.03 6.90
CA ASP A 51 -0.37 8.81 5.79
C ASP A 51 -0.26 10.14 5.02
N THR A 52 0.80 10.91 5.31
CA THR A 52 1.04 12.18 4.62
C THR A 52 1.35 11.87 3.16
N PRO A 53 0.45 12.22 2.22
CA PRO A 53 0.60 11.79 0.86
C PRO A 53 1.76 12.54 0.23
N VAL A 54 2.59 11.78 -0.47
CA VAL A 54 3.79 12.30 -1.11
C VAL A 54 3.52 12.35 -2.60
N CYS A 55 3.69 13.53 -3.20
CA CYS A 55 3.61 13.65 -4.65
C CYS A 55 4.93 13.21 -5.28
N GLY A 56 4.90 12.33 -6.28
CA GLY A 56 6.09 12.03 -7.08
C GLY A 56 6.20 12.92 -8.31
N LEU A 57 7.43 13.15 -8.81
CA LEU A 57 7.67 13.85 -10.09
C LEU A 57 7.05 13.15 -11.32
N ASN A 58 6.62 11.90 -11.15
CA ASN A 58 5.84 11.16 -12.15
C ASN A 58 4.34 11.55 -12.17
N GLY A 59 3.92 12.55 -11.38
CA GLY A 59 2.54 13.00 -11.28
C GLY A 59 1.62 12.07 -10.49
N ILE A 60 2.18 11.07 -9.82
CA ILE A 60 1.42 10.09 -9.02
C ILE A 60 1.57 10.42 -7.54
N ALA A 61 0.45 10.49 -6.83
CA ALA A 61 0.43 10.64 -5.38
C ALA A 61 0.57 9.26 -4.71
N TYR A 62 1.48 9.16 -3.75
CA TYR A 62 1.69 7.99 -2.91
C TYR A 62 1.05 8.22 -1.55
N LYS A 63 0.45 7.17 -0.96
CA LYS A 63 -0.22 7.26 0.34
C LYS A 63 0.69 7.85 1.42
N ASN A 64 1.92 7.36 1.52
CA ASN A 64 2.93 7.90 2.41
C ASN A 64 4.34 7.71 1.81
N PHE A 65 5.35 8.18 2.53
CA PHE A 65 6.76 8.02 2.13
C PHE A 65 7.18 6.55 2.02
N CYS A 66 6.69 5.66 2.89
CA CYS A 66 6.97 4.23 2.80
C CYS A 66 6.47 3.62 1.48
N TYR A 67 5.27 3.97 1.02
CA TYR A 67 4.76 3.45 -0.26
C TYR A 67 5.59 3.97 -1.45
N LEU A 68 6.13 5.18 -1.38
CA LEU A 68 7.06 5.71 -2.37
C LEU A 68 8.38 4.92 -2.37
N THR A 69 8.97 4.67 -1.20
CA THR A 69 10.23 3.91 -1.10
C THR A 69 10.05 2.46 -1.52
N LEU A 70 8.95 1.82 -1.14
CA LEU A 70 8.58 0.48 -1.59
C LEU A 70 8.47 0.43 -3.12
N ARG A 71 7.78 1.39 -3.73
CA ARG A 71 7.69 1.49 -5.20
C ARG A 71 9.08 1.65 -5.82
N ASN A 72 9.97 2.44 -5.22
CA ASN A 72 11.34 2.62 -5.72
C ASN A 72 12.19 1.35 -5.57
N CYS A 73 12.00 0.59 -4.49
CA CYS A 73 12.62 -0.72 -4.33
C CYS A 73 12.16 -1.69 -5.44
N ILE A 74 10.85 -1.73 -5.71
CA ILE A 74 10.28 -2.50 -6.83
C ILE A 74 10.84 -2.02 -8.17
N ALA A 75 10.94 -0.71 -8.37
CA ALA A 75 11.50 -0.13 -9.60
C ALA A 75 12.95 -0.57 -9.82
N LYS A 76 13.76 -0.68 -8.76
CA LYS A 76 15.15 -1.19 -8.83
C LYS A 76 15.19 -2.63 -9.34
N ILE A 77 14.32 -3.50 -8.83
CA ILE A 77 14.21 -4.90 -9.26
C ILE A 77 13.80 -4.97 -10.74
N LEU A 78 12.87 -4.11 -11.15
CA LEU A 78 12.36 -4.05 -12.53
C LEU A 78 13.23 -3.20 -13.48
N LYS A 79 14.41 -2.71 -13.05
CA LYS A 79 15.28 -1.79 -13.81
C LYS A 79 14.57 -0.54 -14.35
N LYS A 80 13.55 -0.05 -13.63
CA LYS A 80 12.80 1.19 -13.95
C LYS A 80 13.41 2.39 -13.24
N LYS A 81 13.12 3.59 -13.77
CA LYS A 81 13.56 4.85 -13.15
C LYS A 81 12.93 5.05 -11.76
N PRO A 82 13.73 5.40 -10.73
CA PRO A 82 13.19 5.75 -9.42
C PRO A 82 12.37 7.04 -9.52
N VAL A 83 11.40 7.18 -8.62
CA VAL A 83 10.58 8.39 -8.51
C VAL A 83 11.08 9.20 -7.34
N ILE A 84 11.32 10.48 -7.63
CA ILE A 84 11.74 11.48 -6.67
C ILE A 84 10.47 12.18 -6.17
N PRO A 85 10.35 12.48 -4.86
CA PRO A 85 9.26 13.29 -4.34
C PRO A 85 9.31 14.70 -4.95
N SER A 86 8.16 15.21 -5.39
CA SER A 86 7.97 16.61 -5.78
C SER A 86 7.75 17.47 -4.54
N GLY A 87 8.40 18.63 -4.49
CA GLY A 87 8.09 19.67 -3.50
C GLY A 87 6.76 20.38 -3.77
N ASP A 88 6.28 20.31 -5.02
CA ASP A 88 5.04 20.95 -5.44
C ASP A 88 3.86 19.96 -5.41
N PRO A 89 2.85 20.18 -4.55
CA PRO A 89 1.68 19.30 -4.49
C PRO A 89 0.84 19.34 -5.77
N ASN A 90 0.99 20.41 -6.58
CA ASN A 90 0.30 20.59 -7.85
C ASN A 90 0.86 19.71 -8.98
N THR A 91 2.05 19.11 -8.80
CA THR A 91 2.59 18.13 -9.75
C THR A 91 1.70 16.90 -9.85
N CYS A 92 0.99 16.57 -8.77
CA CYS A 92 -0.01 15.53 -8.73
C CYS A 92 -1.40 16.13 -9.00
N GLY A 93 -2.25 15.40 -9.72
CA GLY A 93 -3.57 15.87 -10.16
C GLY A 93 -4.57 16.17 -9.03
N LEU A 94 -5.86 16.29 -9.38
CA LEU A 94 -6.95 16.66 -8.46
C LEU A 94 -6.99 15.87 -7.14
N GLN A 95 -6.49 14.63 -7.12
CA GLN A 95 -6.47 13.80 -5.91
C GLN A 95 -5.63 14.39 -4.78
N MET A 96 -4.50 15.07 -5.08
CA MET A 96 -3.69 15.73 -4.06
C MET A 96 -4.32 17.06 -3.62
N LYS A 97 -5.03 17.75 -4.51
CA LYS A 97 -5.79 18.98 -4.19
C LYS A 97 -6.91 18.72 -3.20
N ILE A 98 -7.61 17.59 -3.33
CA ILE A 98 -8.64 17.12 -2.40
C ILE A 98 -8.03 16.89 -1.01
N TYR A 99 -6.95 16.11 -0.89
CA TYR A 99 -6.31 15.86 0.41
C TYR A 99 -5.90 17.15 1.15
N ASN A 100 -5.30 18.11 0.43
CA ASN A 100 -4.94 19.41 0.99
C ASN A 100 -6.16 20.25 1.35
N SER A 101 -7.22 20.22 0.53
CA SER A 101 -8.47 20.95 0.78
C SER A 101 -9.29 20.40 1.95
N PHE A 102 -9.17 19.10 2.26
CA PHE A 102 -9.86 18.45 3.39
C PHE A 102 -9.03 18.43 4.69
N SER A 103 -7.70 18.54 4.60
CA SER A 103 -6.80 18.62 5.78
C SER A 103 -6.96 19.92 6.59
N ASP A 104 -7.60 20.94 6.03
CA ASP A 104 -7.84 22.22 6.72
C ASP A 104 -8.90 22.18 7.85
N LYS A 105 -9.56 21.04 8.11
CA LYS A 105 -10.58 20.93 9.19
C LYS A 105 -10.51 19.63 10.01
N PRO A 106 -9.38 19.39 10.73
CA PRO A 106 -9.54 19.16 12.18
C PRO A 106 -8.53 19.91 13.06
N PHE A 107 -7.50 20.55 12.50
CA PHE A 107 -6.42 21.16 13.29
C PHE A 107 -6.62 22.63 13.67
N LYS A 108 -7.49 23.38 12.98
CA LYS A 108 -7.74 24.81 13.29
C LYS A 108 -8.51 25.02 14.60
N ARG A 109 -9.27 24.02 15.07
CA ARG A 109 -9.99 24.08 16.37
C ARG A 109 -9.06 23.79 17.55
N ARG A 110 -8.05 22.93 17.38
CA ARG A 110 -7.06 22.59 18.44
C ARG A 110 -6.03 23.69 18.69
N LYS A 111 -5.58 24.44 17.66
CA LYS A 111 -4.60 25.53 17.88
C LYS A 111 -5.14 26.62 18.82
N ARG A 112 -6.42 26.98 18.72
CA ARG A 112 -7.06 27.94 19.65
C ARG A 112 -7.25 27.36 21.05
N ALA A 113 -7.56 26.07 21.17
CA ALA A 113 -7.69 25.42 22.47
C ALA A 113 -6.33 25.31 23.18
N ILE A 114 -5.27 24.94 22.46
CA ILE A 114 -3.91 24.84 22.99
C ILE A 114 -3.37 26.23 23.36
N LEU A 115 -3.57 27.26 22.52
CA LEU A 115 -3.18 28.64 22.87
C LEU A 115 -3.90 29.17 24.11
N LYS A 116 -5.20 28.88 24.26
CA LYS A 116 -5.96 29.24 25.48
C LYS A 116 -5.48 28.49 26.72
N LEU A 117 -5.05 27.24 26.59
CA LEU A 117 -4.47 26.46 27.70
C LEU A 117 -3.07 26.96 28.07
N LEU A 118 -2.27 27.38 27.09
CA LEU A 118 -0.96 28.00 27.29
C LEU A 118 -1.07 29.38 27.94
N GLU A 119 -2.00 30.22 27.50
CA GLU A 119 -2.27 31.51 28.17
C GLU A 119 -2.71 31.30 29.63
N LYS A 120 -3.58 30.32 29.89
CA LYS A 120 -4.06 30.00 31.23
C LYS A 120 -2.95 29.47 32.16
N THR A 121 -1.98 28.74 31.63
CA THR A 121 -0.79 28.28 32.39
C THR A 121 0.24 29.39 32.62
N THR A 122 0.31 30.40 31.74
CA THR A 122 1.17 31.58 31.98
C THR A 122 0.61 32.56 33.02
N THR A 123 -0.72 32.62 33.18
CA THR A 123 -1.35 33.43 34.22
C THR A 123 -1.32 32.80 35.61
N ASP A 124 -1.27 31.47 35.70
CA ASP A 124 -1.22 30.74 36.98
C ASP A 124 0.19 30.75 37.61
N ASN A 125 1.25 30.77 36.79
CA ASN A 125 2.65 30.86 37.26
C ASN A 125 3.13 32.30 37.55
N ARG A 126 2.22 33.27 37.61
CA ARG A 126 2.52 34.68 37.90
C ARG A 126 1.64 35.24 39.04
N GLY A 127 1.22 34.36 39.95
CA GLY A 127 0.59 34.68 41.24
C GLY A 127 1.45 34.15 42.37
#